data_AF-M1IZ48-F1
#
_entry.id   AF-M1IZ48-F1
#
_cell.length_a   1.000
_cell.length_b   1.000
_cell.length_c   1.000
_cell.angle_alpha   90.00
_cell.angle_beta   90.00
_cell.angle_gamma   90.00
#
_symmetry.space_group_name_H-M   'P 1'
#
loop_
_entity.id
_entity.type
_entity.pdbx_description
1 polymer ?
#
loop_
_entity_poly.entity_id
_entity_poly.type
_entity_poly.pdbx_seq_one_letter_code
_entity_poly.pdbx_strand_id
1 'polypeptide(L)'
;MLSGKVGNKLVIESIDVKDTQIKELKTFILYVNGRKVGRTFYFTGREYYLPWIEIDYDPWLREIDGEVDLFNFIYNVLPPGGKLFVTYIRDKETADMLYQGFSPADTPLGFSLLKAGFTWFKNWYFPEGGNEGAPKIQANKPLNDTDMIRQLRELLDEVKRNEVKAFIESKIAKRKS
;
A
#
# COMPACT_ATOMS: atom_id res chain seq x y z
N MET A 1 -17.14 1.11 -0.03
CA MET A 1 -16.60 0.00 0.79
C MET A 1 -15.81 -0.93 -0.10
N LEU A 2 -14.83 -1.66 0.44
CA LEU A 2 -14.03 -2.59 -0.35
C LEU A 2 -14.74 -3.95 -0.42
N SER A 3 -15.25 -4.29 -1.60
CA SER A 3 -15.86 -5.59 -1.86
C SER A 3 -15.65 -5.96 -3.31
N GLY A 4 -15.29 -7.21 -3.59
CA GLY A 4 -15.09 -7.66 -4.96
C GLY A 4 -14.36 -8.98 -5.05
N LYS A 5 -14.15 -9.46 -6.27
CA LYS A 5 -13.33 -10.64 -6.55
C LYS A 5 -12.12 -10.23 -7.37
N VAL A 6 -10.95 -10.77 -7.01
CA VAL A 6 -9.71 -10.64 -7.81
C VAL A 6 -9.45 -11.98 -8.47
N GLY A 7 -9.77 -12.06 -9.77
CA GLY A 7 -9.80 -13.31 -10.51
C GLY A 7 -10.66 -14.37 -9.81
N ASN A 8 -10.21 -15.62 -9.85
CA ASN A 8 -10.80 -16.73 -9.09
C ASN A 8 -10.11 -16.96 -7.74
N LYS A 9 -9.20 -16.07 -7.32
CA LYS A 9 -8.28 -16.31 -6.20
C LYS A 9 -8.75 -15.69 -4.89
N LEU A 10 -9.20 -14.42 -4.94
CA LEU A 10 -9.52 -13.66 -3.73
C LEU A 10 -10.96 -13.16 -3.78
N VAL A 11 -11.69 -13.38 -2.69
CA VAL A 11 -12.97 -12.74 -2.37
C VAL A 11 -12.70 -11.72 -1.27
N ILE A 12 -12.90 -10.45 -1.58
CA ILE A 12 -12.64 -9.30 -0.69
C ILE A 12 -13.97 -8.81 -0.12
N GLU A 13 -14.02 -8.64 1.19
CA GLU A 13 -15.24 -8.23 1.90
C GLU A 13 -14.94 -7.20 2.99
N SER A 14 -15.80 -6.19 3.12
CA SER A 14 -15.79 -5.25 4.23
C SER A 14 -16.85 -5.66 5.26
N ILE A 15 -16.44 -5.97 6.47
CA ILE A 15 -17.31 -6.37 7.59
C ILE A 15 -17.30 -5.27 8.66
N ASP A 16 -18.35 -5.17 9.47
CA ASP A 16 -18.48 -4.19 10.57
C ASP A 16 -18.25 -2.74 10.14
N VAL A 17 -18.91 -2.34 9.06
CA VAL A 17 -18.79 -0.98 8.52
C VAL A 17 -19.40 0.04 9.48
N LYS A 18 -18.60 1.01 9.90
CA LYS A 18 -18.99 2.07 10.84
C LYS A 18 -18.66 3.43 10.26
N ASP A 19 -19.60 4.36 10.41
CA ASP A 19 -19.35 5.79 10.21
C ASP A 19 -18.51 6.35 11.36
N THR A 20 -17.82 7.45 11.07
CA THR A 20 -17.08 8.21 12.07
C THR A 20 -17.66 9.62 12.19
N GLN A 21 -17.11 10.44 13.08
CA GLN A 21 -17.45 11.86 13.16
C GLN A 21 -17.06 12.63 11.87
N ILE A 22 -16.13 12.09 11.07
CA ILE A 22 -15.79 12.61 9.75
C ILE A 22 -16.64 11.88 8.72
N LYS A 23 -17.55 12.62 8.06
CA LYS A 23 -18.55 12.08 7.11
C LYS A 23 -17.96 11.17 6.02
N GLU A 24 -16.80 11.52 5.48
CA GLU A 24 -16.14 10.83 4.38
C GLU A 24 -15.23 9.69 4.86
N LEU A 25 -15.06 9.54 6.17
CA LEU A 25 -14.26 8.48 6.78
C LEU A 25 -15.16 7.36 7.29
N LYS A 26 -14.96 6.16 6.73
CA LYS A 26 -15.55 4.92 7.21
C LYS A 26 -14.48 4.01 7.80
N THR A 27 -14.86 3.23 8.80
CA THR A 27 -14.02 2.16 9.36
C THR A 27 -14.69 0.81 9.20
N PHE A 28 -13.91 -0.24 8.98
CA PHE A 28 -14.40 -1.60 8.79
C PHE A 28 -13.27 -2.61 9.04
N ILE A 29 -13.61 -3.89 9.08
CA ILE A 29 -12.64 -4.97 9.06
C ILE A 29 -12.61 -5.54 7.65
N LEU A 30 -11.42 -5.56 7.05
CA LEU A 30 -11.21 -6.16 5.73
C LEU A 30 -10.97 -7.66 5.89
N TYR A 31 -11.69 -8.44 5.10
CA TYR A 31 -11.55 -9.89 4.99
C TYR A 31 -11.17 -10.28 3.57
N VAL A 32 -10.35 -11.32 3.46
CA VAL A 32 -10.04 -12.00 2.21
C VAL A 32 -10.27 -13.50 2.40
N ASN A 33 -11.11 -14.10 1.56
CA ASN A 33 -11.47 -15.52 1.63
C ASN A 33 -11.91 -15.94 3.05
N GLY A 34 -12.71 -15.12 3.73
CA GLY A 34 -13.17 -15.37 5.08
C GLY A 34 -12.13 -15.22 6.20
N ARG A 35 -10.87 -14.88 5.89
CA ARG A 35 -9.81 -14.58 6.89
C ARG A 35 -9.59 -13.07 7.00
N LYS A 36 -9.48 -12.59 8.24
CA LYS A 36 -9.25 -11.17 8.53
C LYS A 36 -7.89 -10.73 7.98
N VAL A 37 -7.87 -9.62 7.24
CA VAL A 37 -6.66 -8.93 6.78
C VAL A 37 -6.25 -7.83 7.77
N GLY A 38 -7.21 -7.05 8.25
CA GLY A 38 -6.87 -5.88 9.05
C GLY A 38 -8.05 -4.98 9.36
N ARG A 39 -7.86 -4.06 10.31
CA ARG A 39 -8.78 -2.93 10.49
C ARG A 39 -8.47 -1.90 9.41
N THR A 40 -9.48 -1.44 8.71
CA THR A 40 -9.32 -0.51 7.60
C THR A 40 -10.07 0.79 7.85
N PHE A 41 -9.44 1.89 7.46
CA PHE A 41 -9.97 3.23 7.43
C PHE A 41 -10.00 3.68 5.97
N TYR A 42 -11.15 4.13 5.49
CA TYR A 42 -11.27 4.65 4.14
C TYR A 42 -11.86 6.05 4.18
N PHE A 43 -11.04 7.03 3.83
CA PHE A 43 -11.47 8.39 3.59
C PHE A 43 -11.74 8.59 2.10
N THR A 44 -12.97 8.92 1.74
CA THR A 44 -13.42 9.04 0.34
C THR A 44 -13.05 10.37 -0.32
N GLY A 45 -12.28 11.23 0.35
CA GLY A 45 -11.89 12.54 -0.15
C GLY A 45 -12.86 13.65 0.23
N ARG A 46 -12.37 14.89 0.32
CA ARG A 46 -13.17 16.11 0.55
C ARG A 46 -12.42 17.31 -0.04
N GLU A 47 -13.02 18.00 -1.01
CA GLU A 47 -12.40 19.16 -1.67
C GLU A 47 -10.96 18.86 -2.16
N TYR A 48 -9.96 19.48 -1.54
CA TYR A 48 -8.53 19.32 -1.85
C TYR A 48 -7.89 18.11 -1.12
N TYR A 49 -8.60 17.45 -0.22
CA TYR A 49 -8.14 16.22 0.43
C TYR A 49 -8.40 15.00 -0.46
N LEU A 50 -7.34 14.45 -1.02
CA LEU A 50 -7.40 13.22 -1.82
C LEU A 50 -7.82 12.00 -0.99
N PRO A 51 -8.52 11.03 -1.60
CA PRO A 51 -8.87 9.79 -0.92
C PRO A 51 -7.65 9.01 -0.45
N TRP A 52 -7.80 8.35 0.69
CA TRP A 52 -6.77 7.49 1.24
C TRP A 52 -7.38 6.30 1.97
N ILE A 53 -6.64 5.20 1.96
CA ILE A 53 -6.98 3.97 2.68
C ILE A 53 -5.83 3.68 3.64
N GLU A 54 -6.15 3.37 4.89
CA GLU A 54 -5.18 2.87 5.88
C GLU A 54 -5.60 1.49 6.35
N ILE A 55 -4.66 0.55 6.45
CA ILE A 55 -4.89 -0.82 6.91
C ILE A 55 -3.91 -1.12 8.05
N ASP A 56 -4.46 -1.50 9.21
CA ASP A 56 -3.70 -2.20 10.25
C ASP A 56 -3.53 -3.65 9.83
N TYR A 57 -2.42 -3.96 9.18
CA TYR A 57 -2.27 -5.08 8.27
C TYR A 57 -1.62 -6.31 8.91
N ASP A 58 -2.21 -7.47 8.63
CA ASP A 58 -1.66 -8.79 8.93
C ASP A 58 -1.15 -9.44 7.62
N PRO A 59 0.18 -9.65 7.46
CA PRO A 59 0.80 -9.96 6.17
C PRO A 59 0.64 -11.41 5.70
N TRP A 60 -0.30 -12.18 6.24
CA TRP A 60 -0.52 -13.59 5.87
C TRP A 60 -0.84 -13.80 4.38
N LEU A 61 -1.36 -12.78 3.68
CA LEU A 61 -1.58 -12.86 2.24
C LEU A 61 -0.30 -13.02 1.43
N ARG A 62 0.85 -12.58 1.97
CA ARG A 62 2.15 -12.76 1.32
C ARG A 62 2.55 -14.24 1.27
N GLU A 63 2.19 -15.02 2.28
CA GLU A 63 2.47 -16.46 2.37
C GLU A 63 1.74 -17.29 1.31
N ILE A 64 0.67 -16.74 0.73
CA ILE A 64 -0.16 -17.39 -0.28
C ILE A 64 -0.16 -16.66 -1.63
N ASP A 65 0.84 -15.79 -1.86
CA ASP A 65 0.98 -14.97 -3.08
C ASP A 65 -0.23 -14.07 -3.41
N GLY A 66 -1.03 -13.71 -2.40
CA GLY A 66 -2.24 -12.88 -2.55
C GLY A 66 -2.06 -11.40 -2.23
N GLU A 67 -0.92 -11.00 -1.64
CA GLU A 67 -0.69 -9.63 -1.17
C GLU A 67 -0.69 -8.61 -2.32
N VAL A 68 0.01 -8.91 -3.42
CA VAL A 68 0.05 -8.05 -4.62
C VAL A 68 -1.33 -7.89 -5.24
N ASP A 69 -2.12 -8.97 -5.30
CA ASP A 69 -3.47 -8.98 -5.86
C ASP A 69 -4.42 -8.10 -5.03
N LEU A 70 -4.34 -8.15 -3.69
CA LEU A 70 -5.08 -7.26 -2.80
C LEU A 70 -4.68 -5.79 -3.01
N PHE A 71 -3.37 -5.51 -3.03
CA PHE A 71 -2.91 -4.14 -3.20
C PHE A 71 -3.23 -3.60 -4.60
N ASN A 72 -3.25 -4.44 -5.64
CA ASN A 72 -3.69 -4.04 -6.96
C ASN A 72 -5.19 -3.73 -7.00
N PHE A 73 -6.02 -4.51 -6.30
CA PHE A 73 -7.43 -4.17 -6.12
C PHE A 73 -7.61 -2.78 -5.47
N ILE A 74 -6.87 -2.50 -4.39
CA ILE A 74 -6.90 -1.21 -3.71
C ILE A 74 -6.40 -0.09 -4.63
N TYR A 75 -5.32 -0.32 -5.38
CA TYR A 75 -4.79 0.62 -6.37
C TYR A 75 -5.86 1.03 -7.40
N ASN A 76 -6.70 0.08 -7.82
CA ASN A 76 -7.78 0.34 -8.78
C ASN A 76 -8.97 1.09 -8.16
N VAL A 77 -9.18 0.98 -6.85
CA VAL A 77 -10.20 1.76 -6.12
C VAL A 77 -9.75 3.21 -5.90
N LEU A 78 -8.46 3.45 -5.65
CA LEU A 78 -7.94 4.79 -5.42
C LEU A 78 -7.91 5.62 -6.71
N PRO A 79 -8.28 6.92 -6.66
CA PRO A 79 -8.08 7.82 -7.80
C PRO A 79 -6.59 8.13 -8.00
N PRO A 80 -6.19 8.76 -9.11
CA PRO A 80 -4.86 9.32 -9.27
C PRO A 80 -4.45 10.19 -8.05
N GLY A 81 -3.23 10.00 -7.55
CA GLY A 81 -2.74 10.66 -6.33
C GLY A 81 -3.29 10.09 -5.01
N GLY A 82 -4.19 9.11 -5.06
CA GLY A 82 -4.71 8.43 -3.88
C GLY A 82 -3.62 7.69 -3.10
N LYS A 83 -3.82 7.57 -1.79
CA LYS A 83 -2.79 7.08 -0.86
C LYS A 83 -3.21 5.78 -0.18
N LEU A 84 -2.28 4.87 -0.03
CA LEU A 84 -2.41 3.68 0.79
C LEU A 84 -1.40 3.75 1.94
N PHE A 85 -1.87 3.54 3.16
CA PHE A 85 -1.07 3.41 4.35
C PHE A 85 -1.19 1.98 4.88
N VAL A 86 -0.07 1.31 5.11
CA VAL A 86 -0.06 -0.08 5.58
C VAL A 86 0.85 -0.18 6.80
N THR A 87 0.30 -0.61 7.94
CA THR A 87 1.13 -0.86 9.12
C THR A 87 2.02 -2.07 8.89
N TYR A 88 3.23 -2.04 9.45
CA TYR A 88 4.19 -3.15 9.33
C TYR A 88 4.60 -3.70 10.70
N ILE A 89 3.85 -3.43 11.76
CA ILE A 89 4.17 -3.88 13.12
C ILE A 89 4.18 -5.41 13.25
N ARG A 90 3.43 -6.11 12.40
CA ARG A 90 3.37 -7.58 12.31
C ARG A 90 4.31 -8.16 11.24
N ASP A 91 5.08 -7.31 10.56
CA ASP A 91 5.98 -7.70 9.47
C ASP A 91 7.42 -7.42 9.88
N LYS A 92 8.01 -8.39 10.60
CA LYS A 92 9.35 -8.26 11.16
C LYS A 92 10.41 -8.03 10.09
N GLU A 93 10.31 -8.70 8.95
CA GLU A 93 11.29 -8.55 7.86
C GLU A 93 11.26 -7.14 7.27
N THR A 94 10.07 -6.60 7.00
CA THR A 94 9.92 -5.20 6.58
C THR A 94 10.50 -4.24 7.63
N ALA A 95 10.18 -4.44 8.92
CA ALA A 95 10.70 -3.59 9.98
C ALA A 95 12.24 -3.63 10.06
N ASP A 96 12.83 -4.82 10.08
CA ASP A 96 14.29 -5.02 10.17
C ASP A 96 15.02 -4.36 8.99
N MET A 97 14.47 -4.48 7.77
CA MET A 97 15.05 -3.83 6.59
C MET A 97 14.98 -2.30 6.67
N LEU A 98 13.86 -1.74 7.14
CA LEU A 98 13.74 -0.29 7.34
C LEU A 98 14.76 0.20 8.39
N TYR A 99 14.95 -0.54 9.49
CA TYR A 99 15.97 -0.22 10.49
C TYR A 99 17.40 -0.26 9.93
N GLN A 100 17.66 -1.12 8.95
CA GLN A 100 18.95 -1.19 8.25
C GLN A 100 19.11 -0.09 7.17
N GLY A 101 18.14 0.81 7.03
CA GLY A 101 18.20 1.92 6.08
C GLY A 101 17.98 1.50 4.63
N PHE A 102 17.22 0.43 4.39
CA PHE A 102 16.67 0.15 3.06
C PHE A 102 15.55 1.13 2.71
N SER A 103 15.39 1.43 1.41
CA SER A 103 14.24 2.21 0.94
C SER A 103 12.95 1.46 1.28
N PRO A 104 11.81 2.13 1.55
CA PRO A 104 10.55 1.43 1.77
C PRO A 104 10.21 0.45 0.65
N ALA A 105 10.50 0.80 -0.62
CA ALA A 105 10.25 -0.07 -1.77
C ALA A 105 11.16 -1.31 -1.83
N ASP A 106 12.30 -1.30 -1.13
CA ASP A 106 13.15 -2.49 -0.99
C ASP A 106 12.58 -3.50 -0.01
N THR A 107 11.65 -3.14 0.87
CA THR A 107 11.08 -4.09 1.86
C THR A 107 10.13 -5.08 1.16
N PRO A 108 9.86 -6.28 1.73
CA PRO A 108 8.85 -7.19 1.19
C PRO A 108 7.48 -6.52 0.99
N LEU A 109 7.01 -5.76 1.99
CA LEU A 109 5.75 -5.02 1.92
C LEU A 109 5.79 -3.95 0.82
N GLY A 110 6.83 -3.13 0.79
CA GLY A 110 6.98 -2.08 -0.21
C GLY A 110 7.14 -2.61 -1.63
N PHE A 111 7.80 -3.75 -1.80
CA PHE A 111 7.93 -4.36 -3.12
C PHE A 111 6.60 -4.92 -3.61
N SER A 112 5.76 -5.50 -2.73
CA SER A 112 4.39 -5.88 -3.08
C SER A 112 3.53 -4.69 -3.49
N LEU A 113 3.65 -3.55 -2.80
CA LEU A 113 3.00 -2.29 -3.15
C LEU A 113 3.51 -1.75 -4.51
N LEU A 114 4.81 -1.80 -4.77
CA LEU A 114 5.39 -1.40 -6.06
C LEU A 114 4.88 -2.30 -7.20
N LYS A 115 4.80 -3.62 -6.97
CA LYS A 115 4.23 -4.57 -7.94
C LYS A 115 2.77 -4.27 -8.27
N ALA A 116 2.00 -3.83 -7.27
CA ALA A 116 0.60 -3.44 -7.43
C ALA A 116 0.39 -2.15 -8.24
N GLY A 117 1.41 -1.28 -8.33
CA GLY A 117 1.39 -0.07 -9.16
C GLY A 117 1.69 1.24 -8.44
N PHE A 118 1.89 1.21 -7.12
CA PHE A 118 2.30 2.40 -6.36
C PHE A 118 3.76 2.75 -6.67
N THR A 119 4.10 4.04 -6.78
CA THR A 119 5.43 4.46 -7.27
C THR A 119 6.14 5.50 -6.41
N TRP A 120 5.44 6.08 -5.42
CA TRP A 120 6.05 6.96 -4.43
C TRP A 120 5.82 6.39 -3.03
N PHE A 121 6.86 6.41 -2.20
CA PHE A 121 6.86 5.77 -0.89
C PHE A 121 7.37 6.68 0.22
N LYS A 122 6.86 6.48 1.43
CA LYS A 122 7.40 7.09 2.64
C LYS A 122 7.26 6.14 3.82
N ASN A 123 8.34 5.97 4.59
CA ASN A 123 8.27 5.32 5.89
C ASN A 123 7.85 6.33 6.96
N TRP A 124 6.77 6.04 7.67
CA TRP A 124 6.37 6.73 8.89
C TRP A 124 6.77 5.88 10.09
N TYR A 125 7.94 6.17 10.63
CA TYR A 125 8.47 5.60 11.86
C TYR A 125 8.42 6.66 12.96
N PHE A 126 7.82 6.32 14.10
CA PHE A 126 7.70 7.20 15.27
C PHE A 126 8.28 6.50 16.50
N PRO A 127 9.58 6.67 16.77
CA PRO A 127 10.13 6.44 18.09
C PRO A 127 9.80 7.70 18.94
N GLU A 128 9.48 7.55 20.23
CA GLU A 128 9.30 8.63 21.22
C GLU A 128 7.85 9.05 21.59
N GLY A 129 7.12 8.18 22.31
CA GLY A 129 6.17 8.69 23.34
C GLY A 129 4.68 8.42 23.18
N GLY A 130 4.27 7.46 22.35
CA GLY A 130 3.00 6.72 22.54
C GLY A 130 1.70 7.36 22.07
N ASN A 131 1.73 8.53 21.42
CA ASN A 131 0.53 9.18 20.87
C ASN A 131 0.48 9.22 19.33
N GLU A 132 1.51 8.69 18.68
CA GLU A 132 1.68 8.66 17.24
C GLU A 132 1.39 7.23 16.76
N GLY A 133 0.48 7.07 15.81
CA GLY A 133 -0.06 5.75 15.41
C GLY A 133 1.02 4.73 15.00
N ALA A 134 0.58 3.48 14.81
CA ALA A 134 1.50 2.38 14.49
C ALA A 134 2.41 2.68 13.28
N PRO A 135 3.68 2.20 13.29
CA PRO A 135 4.61 2.38 12.18
C PRO A 135 4.02 1.87 10.86
N LYS A 136 4.13 2.69 9.81
CA LYS A 136 3.46 2.44 8.52
C LYS A 136 4.25 2.89 7.30
N ILE A 137 4.12 2.14 6.22
CA ILE A 137 4.56 2.58 4.89
C ILE A 137 3.37 3.27 4.22
N GLN A 138 3.60 4.49 3.74
CA GLN A 138 2.72 5.16 2.80
C GLN A 138 3.18 4.85 1.37
N ALA A 139 2.23 4.54 0.49
CA ALA A 139 2.44 4.36 -0.94
C ALA A 139 1.39 5.15 -1.74
N ASN A 140 1.80 5.94 -2.72
CA ASN A 140 0.88 6.76 -3.51
C ASN A 140 0.72 6.23 -4.94
N LYS A 141 -0.51 6.29 -5.44
CA LYS A 141 -0.83 6.08 -6.85
C LYS A 141 -0.35 7.31 -7.64
N PRO A 142 0.40 7.12 -8.75
CA PRO A 142 0.85 8.26 -9.56
C PRO A 142 -0.34 9.05 -10.13
N LEU A 143 -0.11 10.34 -10.40
CA LEU A 143 -1.13 11.22 -10.99
C LEU A 143 -1.44 10.86 -12.45
N ASN A 144 -0.42 10.42 -13.18
CA ASN A 144 -0.47 10.01 -14.58
C ASN A 144 0.84 9.27 -14.95
N ASP A 145 0.95 8.82 -16.20
CA ASP A 145 2.11 8.06 -16.67
C ASP A 145 3.42 8.87 -16.64
N THR A 146 3.38 10.19 -16.89
CA THR A 146 4.56 11.05 -16.80
C THR A 146 5.07 11.14 -15.35
N ASP A 147 4.16 11.34 -14.41
CA ASP A 147 4.46 11.36 -12.97
C ASP A 147 4.99 10.00 -12.48
N MET A 148 4.38 8.90 -12.95
CA MET A 148 4.85 7.54 -12.67
C MET A 148 6.30 7.33 -13.14
N ILE A 149 6.63 7.70 -14.38
CA ILE A 149 7.99 7.53 -14.91
C ILE A 149 9.01 8.37 -14.11
N ARG A 150 8.64 9.59 -13.73
CA ARG A 150 9.47 10.46 -12.89
C ARG A 150 9.74 9.80 -11.52
N GLN A 151 8.68 9.37 -10.83
CA GLN A 151 8.79 8.73 -9.51
C GLN A 151 9.57 7.42 -9.55
N LEU A 152 9.40 6.60 -10.60
CA LEU A 152 10.16 5.37 -10.78
C LEU A 152 11.66 5.63 -10.99
N ARG A 153 12.03 6.72 -11.68
CA ARG A 153 13.43 7.12 -11.85
C ARG A 153 14.05 7.57 -10.53
N GLU A 154 13.34 8.40 -9.77
CA GLU A 154 13.76 8.82 -8.43
C GLU A 154 13.95 7.61 -7.51
N LEU A 155 13.00 6.66 -7.55
CA LEU A 155 13.05 5.45 -6.74
C LEU A 155 14.24 4.54 -7.11
N LEU A 156 14.66 4.52 -8.38
CA LEU A 156 15.79 3.70 -8.84
C LEU A 156 17.11 4.10 -8.15
N ASP A 157 17.25 5.38 -7.82
CA ASP A 157 18.42 5.92 -7.10
C ASP A 157 18.42 5.54 -5.61
N GLU A 158 17.24 5.24 -5.04
CA GLU A 158 17.08 4.91 -3.62
C GLU A 158 17.19 3.41 -3.33
N VAL A 159 16.71 2.56 -4.23
CA VAL A 159 16.62 1.11 -3.99
C VAL A 159 17.98 0.42 -4.07
N LYS A 160 18.19 -0.59 -3.22
CA LYS A 160 19.45 -1.35 -3.12
C LYS A 160 19.33 -2.76 -3.68
N ARG A 161 18.14 -3.37 -3.68
CA ARG A 161 17.93 -4.75 -4.15
C ARG A 161 17.89 -4.83 -5.68
N ASN A 162 18.72 -5.70 -6.25
CA ASN A 162 18.81 -5.89 -7.70
C ASN A 162 17.48 -6.30 -8.35
N GLU A 163 16.68 -7.13 -7.69
CA GLU A 163 15.37 -7.54 -8.22
C GLU A 163 14.36 -6.38 -8.27
N VAL A 164 14.44 -5.44 -7.32
CA VAL A 164 13.60 -4.24 -7.27
C VAL A 164 14.03 -3.28 -8.36
N LYS A 165 15.34 -3.07 -8.54
CA LYS A 165 15.91 -2.31 -9.67
C LYS A 165 15.45 -2.85 -11.02
N ALA A 166 15.64 -4.15 -11.25
CA ALA A 166 15.22 -4.81 -12.49
C ALA A 166 13.71 -4.68 -12.74
N PHE A 167 12.90 -4.76 -11.68
CA PHE A 167 11.46 -4.54 -11.78
C PHE A 167 11.13 -3.11 -12.23
N ILE A 168 11.73 -2.10 -11.60
CA ILE A 168 11.54 -0.68 -11.92
C ILE A 168 11.96 -0.40 -13.38
N GLU A 169 13.13 -0.86 -13.78
CA GLU A 169 13.64 -0.71 -15.16
C GLU A 169 12.67 -1.33 -16.18
N SER A 170 12.16 -2.53 -15.90
CA SER A 170 11.19 -3.20 -16.78
C SER A 170 9.87 -2.40 -16.91
N LYS A 171 9.43 -1.74 -15.84
CA LYS A 171 8.21 -0.91 -15.84
C LYS A 171 8.41 0.37 -16.64
N ILE A 172 9.57 1.02 -16.50
CA ILE A 172 9.93 2.21 -17.29
C ILE A 172 9.99 1.83 -18.78
N ALA A 173 10.60 0.70 -19.14
CA ALA A 173 10.73 0.26 -20.52
C ALA A 173 9.38 0.01 -21.19
N LYS A 174 8.46 -0.72 -20.53
CA LYS A 174 7.12 -1.04 -21.05
C LYS A 174 6.20 0.16 -21.29
N ARG A 175 6.52 1.33 -20.74
CA ARG A 175 5.72 2.56 -20.88
C ARG A 175 6.29 3.52 -21.92
N LYS A 176 7.47 3.22 -22.46
CA LYS A 176 8.07 3.94 -23.60
C LYS A 176 7.72 3.30 -24.95
N SER A 177 7.31 2.04 -24.95
CA SER A 177 6.82 1.29 -26.12
C SER A 177 5.34 1.56 -26.37
#